data_AF-M7MHV5-F1
#
_entry.id   AF-M7MHV5-F1
#
_cell.length_a   1.000
_cell.length_b   1.000
_cell.length_c   1.000
_cell.angle_alpha   90.00
_cell.angle_beta   90.00
_cell.angle_gamma   90.00
#
_symmetry.space_group_name_H-M   'P 1'
#
loop_
_entity.id
_entity.type
_entity.pdbx_description
1 polymer ?
#
loop_
_entity_poly.entity_id
_entity_poly.type
_entity_poly.pdbx_seq_one_letter_code
_entity_poly.pdbx_strand_id
1 'polypeptide(L)'
;MNLFESINNTSGKMADAGEIYVKKSQEYIKLKVFQQISISVSFFAKALIIGGLLFVGLFFLAFALALALGEWLDSLALGYLIVAAIFLIVTAVVYYNRAFINNKIIKSLSSKFFDT
;
A
#
# COMPACT_ATOMS: atom_id res chain seq x y z
N MET A 1 -59.45 -16.10 -3.76
CA MET A 1 -58.43 -15.40 -2.94
C MET A 1 -58.62 -13.91 -3.21
N ASN A 2 -58.96 -13.11 -2.20
CA ASN A 2 -59.29 -11.69 -2.41
C ASN A 2 -58.04 -10.87 -2.73
N LEU A 3 -58.12 -10.03 -3.77
CA LEU A 3 -57.03 -9.17 -4.26
C LEU A 3 -56.43 -8.26 -3.16
N PHE A 4 -57.26 -7.81 -2.22
CA PHE A 4 -56.84 -7.01 -1.07
C PHE A 4 -55.91 -7.77 -0.11
N GLU A 5 -56.13 -9.07 0.07
CA GLU A 5 -55.31 -9.93 0.92
C GLU A 5 -53.90 -10.11 0.33
N SER A 6 -53.82 -10.29 -0.99
CA SER A 6 -52.56 -10.43 -1.73
C SER A 6 -51.70 -9.17 -1.65
N ILE A 7 -52.33 -7.99 -1.75
CA ILE A 7 -51.64 -6.70 -1.65
C ILE A 7 -51.14 -6.47 -0.23
N ASN A 8 -51.95 -6.77 0.79
CA ASN A 8 -51.54 -6.63 2.19
C ASN A 8 -50.39 -7.57 2.56
N ASN A 9 -50.47 -8.84 2.10
CA ASN A 9 -49.43 -9.85 2.37
C ASN A 9 -48.11 -9.52 1.65
N THR A 10 -48.18 -9.03 0.41
CA THR A 10 -47.00 -8.59 -0.34
C THR A 10 -46.40 -7.30 0.26
N SER A 11 -47.22 -6.36 0.73
CA SER A 11 -46.74 -5.13 1.40
C SER A 11 -46.01 -5.43 2.72
N GLY A 12 -46.56 -6.32 3.55
CA GLY A 12 -45.88 -6.80 4.76
C GLY A 12 -44.55 -7.49 4.47
N LYS A 13 -44.54 -8.40 3.48
CA LYS A 13 -43.30 -9.07 3.04
C LYS A 13 -42.26 -8.11 2.46
N MET A 14 -42.68 -7.01 1.82
CA MET A 14 -41.76 -5.97 1.35
C MET A 14 -41.16 -5.16 2.50
N ALA A 15 -41.95 -4.84 3.54
CA ALA A 15 -41.44 -4.19 4.74
C ALA A 15 -40.41 -5.09 5.46
N ASP A 16 -40.74 -6.37 5.64
CA ASP A 16 -39.84 -7.36 6.24
C ASP A 16 -38.55 -7.53 5.41
N ALA A 17 -38.66 -7.62 4.08
CA ALA A 17 -37.50 -7.70 3.20
C ALA A 17 -36.62 -6.44 3.26
N GLY A 18 -37.22 -5.26 3.41
CA GLY A 18 -36.53 -4.00 3.62
C GLY A 18 -35.76 -3.98 4.94
N GLU A 19 -36.37 -4.45 6.02
CA GLU A 19 -35.71 -4.55 7.33
C GLU A 19 -34.54 -5.54 7.29
N ILE A 20 -34.71 -6.71 6.68
CA ILE A 20 -33.66 -7.70 6.46
C ILE A 20 -32.52 -7.10 5.64
N TYR A 21 -32.83 -6.36 4.57
CA TYR A 21 -31.83 -5.73 3.71
C TYR A 21 -31.00 -4.69 4.46
N VAL A 22 -31.63 -3.84 5.29
CA VAL A 22 -30.92 -2.85 6.12
C VAL A 22 -29.99 -3.56 7.11
N LYS A 23 -30.49 -4.61 7.77
CA LYS A 23 -29.70 -5.40 8.72
C LYS A 23 -28.49 -6.06 8.05
N LYS A 24 -28.68 -6.62 6.86
CA LYS A 24 -27.61 -7.23 6.06
C LYS A 24 -26.64 -6.21 5.49
N SER A 25 -27.11 -5.02 5.12
CA SER A 25 -26.25 -3.92 4.67
C SER A 25 -25.31 -3.46 5.77
N GLN A 26 -25.77 -3.40 7.03
CA GLN A 26 -24.91 -3.07 8.17
C GLN A 26 -23.82 -4.14 8.41
N GLU A 27 -24.18 -5.42 8.39
CA GLU A 27 -23.22 -6.53 8.50
C GLU A 27 -22.19 -6.49 7.36
N TYR A 28 -22.65 -6.21 6.14
CA TYR A 28 -21.79 -6.10 4.96
C TYR A 28 -20.80 -4.94 5.07
N ILE A 29 -21.24 -3.76 5.50
CA ILE A 29 -20.34 -2.60 5.69
C ILE A 29 -19.27 -2.94 6.74
N LYS A 30 -19.66 -3.57 7.86
CA LYS A 30 -18.71 -4.00 8.90
C LYS A 30 -17.65 -4.96 8.33
N LEU A 31 -18.07 -5.93 7.52
CA LEU A 31 -17.15 -6.87 6.87
C LEU A 31 -16.24 -6.17 5.85
N LYS A 32 -16.79 -5.25 5.04
CA LYS A 32 -16.03 -4.51 4.02
C LYS A 32 -14.97 -3.61 4.65
N VAL A 33 -15.29 -2.95 5.76
CA VAL A 33 -14.32 -2.17 6.53
C VAL A 33 -13.22 -3.07 7.08
N PHE A 34 -13.57 -4.20 7.68
CA PHE A 34 -12.60 -5.17 8.18
C PHE A 34 -11.68 -5.65 7.05
N GLN A 35 -12.24 -6.06 5.92
CA GLN A 35 -11.48 -6.49 4.74
C GLN A 35 -10.52 -5.41 4.25
N GLN A 36 -10.98 -4.16 4.12
CA GLN A 36 -10.16 -3.04 3.66
C GLN A 36 -8.97 -2.79 4.60
N ILE A 37 -9.22 -2.80 5.92
CA ILE A 37 -8.17 -2.65 6.93
C ILE A 37 -7.19 -3.82 6.84
N SER A 38 -7.68 -5.06 6.81
CA SER A 38 -6.85 -6.25 6.74
C SER A 38 -5.95 -6.29 5.50
N ILE A 39 -6.47 -5.91 4.32
CA ILE A 39 -5.68 -5.83 3.10
C ILE A 39 -4.59 -4.76 3.23
N SER A 40 -4.96 -3.58 3.73
CA SER A 40 -4.03 -2.46 3.92
C SER A 40 -2.91 -2.85 4.88
N VAL A 41 -3.26 -3.36 6.06
CA VAL A 41 -2.29 -3.81 7.07
C VAL A 41 -1.42 -4.94 6.55
N SER A 42 -1.99 -5.91 5.83
CA SER A 42 -1.23 -7.02 5.24
C SER A 42 -0.22 -6.52 4.19
N PHE A 43 -0.61 -5.53 3.38
CA PHE A 43 0.30 -4.92 2.41
C PHE A 43 1.45 -4.20 3.11
N PHE A 44 1.15 -3.36 4.11
CA PHE A 44 2.17 -2.66 4.90
C PHE A 44 3.09 -3.63 5.64
N ALA A 45 2.54 -4.67 6.26
CA ALA A 45 3.34 -5.69 6.97
C ALA A 45 4.29 -6.42 6.01
N LYS A 46 3.80 -6.86 4.84
CA LYS A 46 4.65 -7.49 3.82
C LYS A 46 5.74 -6.54 3.32
N ALA A 47 5.38 -5.29 3.04
CA ALA A 47 6.33 -4.28 2.60
C ALA A 47 7.40 -3.99 3.67
N LEU A 48 7.03 -3.95 4.95
CA LEU A 48 7.98 -3.77 6.05
C LEU A 48 8.91 -4.97 6.23
N ILE A 49 8.39 -6.20 6.15
CA ILE A 49 9.21 -7.40 6.31
C ILE A 49 10.21 -7.52 5.15
N ILE A 50 9.73 -7.44 3.90
CA ILE A 50 10.57 -7.59 2.71
C ILE A 50 11.50 -6.38 2.57
N GLY A 51 10.95 -5.17 2.66
CA GLY A 51 11.71 -3.93 2.55
C GLY A 51 12.72 -3.78 3.68
N GLY A 52 12.35 -4.15 4.91
CA GLY A 52 13.26 -4.14 6.06
C GLY A 52 14.42 -5.12 5.88
N LEU A 53 14.14 -6.37 5.49
CA LEU A 53 15.19 -7.37 5.26
C LEU A 53 16.15 -6.94 4.13
N LEU A 54 15.59 -6.41 3.05
CA LEU A 54 16.35 -5.90 1.92
C LEU A 54 17.18 -4.67 2.30
N PHE A 55 16.62 -3.78 3.12
CA PHE A 55 17.33 -2.60 3.65
C PHE A 55 18.53 -3.00 4.51
N VAL A 56 18.36 -3.98 5.41
CA VAL A 56 19.47 -4.51 6.21
C VAL A 56 20.55 -5.11 5.31
N GLY A 57 20.18 -5.89 4.30
CA GLY A 57 21.13 -6.45 3.34
C GLY A 57 21.92 -5.38 2.56
N LEU A 58 21.25 -4.32 2.11
CA LEU A 58 21.88 -3.17 1.48
C LEU A 58 22.83 -2.43 2.42
N PHE A 59 22.49 -2.34 3.71
CA PHE A 59 23.33 -1.71 4.71
C PHE A 59 24.65 -2.46 4.89
N PHE A 60 24.60 -3.78 4.97
CA PHE A 60 25.80 -4.62 5.01
C PHE A 60 26.62 -4.53 3.72
N LEU A 61 25.97 -4.50 2.55
CA LEU A 61 26.67 -4.30 1.28
C LEU A 61 27.36 -2.94 1.22
N ALA A 62 26.71 -1.88 1.70
CA ALA A 62 27.31 -0.55 1.76
C ALA A 62 28.55 -0.53 2.66
N PHE A 63 28.50 -1.19 3.83
CA PHE A 63 29.66 -1.36 4.70
C PHE A 63 30.78 -2.14 4.02
N ALA A 64 30.47 -3.28 3.40
CA ALA A 64 31.46 -4.08 2.69
C ALA A 64 32.14 -3.28 1.57
N LEU A 65 31.37 -2.49 0.83
CA LEU A 65 31.87 -1.65 -0.25
C LEU A 65 32.74 -0.49 0.27
N ALA A 66 32.34 0.12 1.39
CA ALA A 66 33.14 1.16 2.05
C ALA A 66 34.47 0.62 2.59
N LEU A 67 34.47 -0.58 3.16
CA LEU A 67 35.68 -1.26 3.64
C LEU A 67 36.60 -1.61 2.47
N ALA A 68 36.09 -2.21 1.40
CA ALA A 68 36.87 -2.57 0.22
C ALA A 68 37.50 -1.34 -0.46
N LEU A 69 36.73 -0.25 -0.61
CA LEU A 69 37.27 1.02 -1.10
C LEU A 69 38.27 1.63 -0.12
N GLY A 70 38.00 1.52 1.18
CA GLY A 70 38.87 2.04 2.22
C GLY A 70 40.25 1.36 2.23
N GLU A 71 40.30 0.04 2.07
CA GLU A 71 41.54 -0.72 1.91
C GLU A 71 42.28 -0.34 0.62
N TRP A 72 41.55 -0.16 -0.48
CA TRP A 72 42.17 0.22 -1.76
C TRP A 72 42.77 1.64 -1.74
N LEU A 73 42.16 2.55 -0.97
CA LEU A 73 42.63 3.93 -0.79
C LEU A 73 43.57 4.10 0.43
N ASP A 74 43.92 3.00 1.11
CA ASP A 74 44.71 2.98 2.36
C ASP A 74 44.14 3.90 3.47
N SER A 75 42.83 4.15 3.41
CA SER A 75 42.11 5.03 4.33
C SER A 75 40.62 4.68 4.39
N LEU A 76 40.20 4.10 5.52
CA LEU A 76 38.79 3.78 5.77
C LEU A 76 37.89 5.02 5.71
N ALA A 77 38.38 6.17 6.18
CA ALA A 77 37.62 7.42 6.17
C ALA A 77 37.22 7.83 4.74
N LEU A 78 38.14 7.69 3.77
CA LEU A 78 37.87 7.99 2.37
C LEU A 78 36.89 6.99 1.75
N GLY A 79 37.00 5.70 2.10
CA GLY A 79 36.05 4.66 1.67
C GLY A 79 34.61 4.99 2.08
N TYR A 80 34.39 5.36 3.34
CA TYR A 80 33.08 5.79 3.82
C TYR A 80 32.59 7.09 3.17
N LEU A 81 33.48 8.05 2.94
CA LEU A 81 33.14 9.33 2.31
C LEU A 81 32.65 9.13 0.88
N ILE A 82 33.32 8.28 0.10
CA ILE A 82 32.92 7.97 -1.28
C ILE A 82 31.55 7.27 -1.31
N VAL A 83 31.34 6.28 -0.45
CA VAL A 83 30.04 5.58 -0.38
C VAL A 83 28.93 6.55 0.03
N ALA A 84 29.17 7.43 1.01
CA ALA A 84 28.22 8.47 1.40
C ALA A 84 27.91 9.45 0.25
N ALA A 85 28.93 9.87 -0.52
CA ALA A 85 28.74 10.73 -1.68
C ALA A 85 27.88 10.06 -2.77
N ILE A 86 28.08 8.75 -3.02
CA ILE A 86 27.24 7.98 -3.94
C ILE A 86 25.78 7.98 -3.47
N PHE A 87 25.52 7.71 -2.19
CA PHE A 87 24.16 7.74 -1.65
C PHE A 87 23.51 9.13 -1.74
N LEU A 88 24.27 10.22 -1.54
CA LEU A 88 23.77 11.58 -1.74
C LEU A 88 23.41 11.86 -3.20
N ILE A 89 24.23 11.43 -4.15
CA ILE A 89 23.94 11.57 -5.58
C ILE A 89 22.67 10.81 -5.96
N VAL A 90 22.54 9.54 -5.51
CA VAL A 90 21.32 8.75 -5.73
C VAL A 90 20.09 9.46 -5.14
N THR A 91 20.22 10.00 -3.93
CA THR A 91 19.15 10.75 -3.27
C THR A 91 18.75 11.99 -4.08
N ALA A 92 19.73 12.75 -4.59
CA ALA A 92 19.48 13.93 -5.42
C ALA A 92 18.77 13.58 -6.74
N VAL A 93 19.18 12.49 -7.40
CA VAL A 93 18.54 11.99 -8.64
C VAL A 93 17.09 11.59 -8.37
N VAL A 94 16.83 10.87 -7.28
CA VAL A 94 15.47 10.48 -6.89
C VAL A 94 14.63 11.71 -6.56
N TYR A 95 15.19 12.69 -5.85
CA TYR A 95 14.50 13.93 -5.52
C TYR A 95 14.13 14.75 -6.76
N TYR A 96 15.03 14.84 -7.74
CA TYR A 96 14.76 15.53 -9.00
C TYR A 96 13.65 14.83 -9.80
N ASN A 97 13.69 13.50 -9.84
CA ASN A 97 12.69 12.67 -10.53
C ASN A 97 11.38 12.51 -9.74
N ARG A 98 11.19 13.21 -8.61
CA ARG A 98 9.96 13.12 -7.79
C ARG A 98 8.69 13.38 -8.59
N ALA A 99 8.74 14.30 -9.57
CA ALA A 99 7.59 14.65 -10.39
C ALA A 99 7.17 13.50 -11.31
N PHE A 100 8.13 12.74 -11.85
CA PHE A 100 7.87 11.55 -12.65
C PHE A 100 7.23 10.44 -11.81
N ILE A 101 7.75 10.22 -10.60
CA ILE A 101 7.20 9.25 -9.65
C ILE A 101 5.76 9.63 -9.30
N ASN A 102 5.51 10.90 -8.97
CA ASN A 102 4.17 11.37 -8.62
C ASN A 102 3.18 11.19 -9.79
N ASN A 103 3.57 11.56 -11.01
CA ASN A 103 2.72 11.37 -12.19
C ASN A 103 2.42 9.89 -12.47
N LYS A 104 3.40 8.99 -12.29
CA LYS A 104 3.20 7.55 -12.49
C LYS A 104 2.26 6.95 -11.45
N ILE A 105 2.37 7.39 -10.20
CA ILE A 105 1.46 6.99 -9.11
C ILE A 105 0.04 7.48 -9.42
N ILE A 106 -0.12 8.77 -9.72
CA ILE A 106 -1.44 9.37 -10.04
C ILE A 106 -2.09 8.65 -11.22
N LYS A 107 -1.35 8.35 -12.30
CA LYS A 107 -1.89 7.67 -13.48
C LYS A 107 -2.33 6.23 -13.17
N SER A 108 -1.59 5.52 -12.33
CA SER A 108 -1.91 4.15 -11.88
C SER A 108 -3.15 4.10 -10.97
N LEU A 109 -3.30 5.08 -10.08
CA LEU A 109 -4.49 5.22 -9.25
C LEU A 109 -5.69 5.68 -10.06
N SER A 110 -5.49 6.61 -11.00
CA SER A 110 -6.55 7.16 -11.84
C SER A 110 -7.19 6.07 -12.70
N SER A 111 -6.42 5.20 -13.36
CA SER A 111 -7.00 4.10 -14.15
C SER A 111 -7.77 3.09 -13.29
N LYS A 112 -7.38 2.88 -12.03
CA LYS A 112 -8.10 1.97 -11.11
C LYS A 112 -9.39 2.57 -10.54
N PHE A 113 -9.52 3.89 -10.51
CA PHE A 113 -10.67 4.60 -9.93
C PHE A 113 -11.65 5.15 -10.97
N PHE A 114 -11.17 5.51 -12.17
CA PHE A 114 -11.98 6.20 -13.20
C PHE A 114 -12.28 5.36 -14.44
N ASP A 115 -11.61 4.22 -14.65
CA ASP A 115 -11.99 3.26 -15.71
C ASP A 115 -12.98 2.18 -15.20
N THR A 116 -13.77 2.50 -14.17
CA THR A 116 -14.92 1.69 -13.70
C THR A 116 -16.20 2.49 -13.90
#